data_AF-A0A959T339-F1
#
_entry.id   AF-A0A959T339-F1
#
_cell.length_a   1.000
_cell.length_b   1.000
_cell.length_c   1.000
_cell.angle_alpha   90.00
_cell.angle_beta   90.00
_cell.angle_gamma   90.00
#
_symmetry.space_group_name_H-M   'P 1'
#
loop_
_entity.id
_entity.type
_entity.pdbx_description
1 polymer ?
#
loop_
_entity_poly.entity_id
_entity_poly.type
_entity_poly.pdbx_seq_one_letter_code
_entity_poly.pdbx_strand_id
1 'polypeptide(L)'
;MFKTPTDYVFNELPDSTEVQFRIQPNDVLQFRLFANDGFRMIDLVSDEGGVNARNLNRITFSFLVEFDGLVELPLVGRVNVAGLTLREAEFMLEERYITYYNRP
;
A
#
# COMPACT_ATOMS: atom_id res chain seq x y z
N MET A 1 39.31 33.25 -5.26
CA MET A 1 37.98 33.48 -4.66
C MET A 1 36.94 32.93 -5.61
N PHE A 2 36.11 31.99 -5.17
CA PHE A 2 35.02 31.45 -5.98
C PHE A 2 33.81 32.38 -5.88
N LYS A 3 33.51 33.13 -6.93
CA LYS A 3 32.29 33.95 -7.05
C LYS A 3 31.48 33.41 -8.22
N THR A 4 30.17 33.23 -8.02
CA THR A 4 29.24 32.83 -9.08
C THR A 4 29.05 33.98 -10.07
N PRO A 5 28.77 33.67 -11.35
CA PRO A 5 28.37 34.65 -12.36
C PRO A 5 27.12 35.43 -11.94
N THR A 6 27.00 36.68 -12.41
CA THR A 6 25.90 37.61 -12.07
C THR A 6 24.53 37.11 -12.54
N ASP A 7 24.52 36.17 -13.48
CA ASP A 7 23.37 35.55 -14.15
C ASP A 7 23.04 34.15 -13.61
N TYR A 8 23.62 33.76 -12.48
CA TYR A 8 23.32 32.46 -11.86
C TYR A 8 21.87 32.41 -11.35
N VAL A 9 21.02 31.66 -12.05
CA VAL A 9 19.65 31.37 -11.62
C VAL A 9 19.73 30.34 -10.49
N PHE A 10 19.45 30.78 -9.27
CA PHE A 10 19.34 29.88 -8.13
C PHE A 10 18.11 29.00 -8.28
N ASN A 11 18.23 27.74 -7.89
CA ASN A 11 17.10 26.84 -7.86
C ASN A 11 16.13 27.35 -6.78
N GLU A 12 14.87 27.62 -7.14
CA GLU A 12 13.85 28.00 -6.17
C GLU A 12 13.56 26.80 -5.27
N LEU A 13 13.75 26.99 -3.97
CA LEU A 13 13.32 25.98 -3.01
C LEU A 13 11.79 25.94 -3.04
N PRO A 14 11.16 24.77 -3.21
CA PRO A 14 9.72 24.67 -3.11
C PRO A 14 9.30 25.11 -1.70
N ASP A 15 8.48 26.16 -1.63
CA ASP A 15 8.02 26.80 -0.38
C ASP A 15 7.07 25.89 0.43
N SER A 16 6.58 24.82 -0.21
CA SER A 16 5.72 23.84 0.41
C SER A 16 6.27 22.44 0.14
N THR A 17 6.52 21.69 1.21
CA THR A 17 6.67 20.24 1.14
C THR A 17 5.31 19.61 0.87
N GLU A 18 5.21 18.71 -0.12
CA GLU A 18 4.04 17.84 -0.24
C GLU A 18 3.86 17.09 1.09
N VAL A 19 2.80 17.42 1.84
CA VAL A 19 2.59 16.89 3.20
C VAL A 19 2.21 15.41 3.17
N GLN A 20 1.78 14.90 2.02
CA GLN A 20 1.31 13.53 1.89
C GLN A 20 2.46 12.56 1.58
N PHE A 21 2.54 11.54 2.43
CA PHE A 21 3.41 10.40 2.20
C PHE A 21 2.99 9.66 0.93
N ARG A 22 3.97 9.40 0.06
CA ARG A 22 3.84 8.56 -1.13
C ARG A 22 4.60 7.26 -0.88
N ILE A 23 4.00 6.15 -1.26
CA ILE A 23 4.57 4.81 -1.10
C ILE A 23 5.85 4.71 -1.95
N GLN A 24 6.91 4.17 -1.35
CA GLN A 24 8.21 3.98 -1.98
C GLN A 24 8.57 2.49 -2.06
N PRO A 25 9.45 2.10 -3.00
CA PRO A 25 10.02 0.76 -3.02
C PRO A 25 10.68 0.44 -1.68
N ASN A 26 10.51 -0.80 -1.21
CA ASN A 26 10.94 -1.31 0.11
C ASN A 26 10.06 -0.89 1.31
N ASP A 27 8.96 -0.17 1.09
CA ASP A 27 7.97 0.04 2.15
C ASP A 27 7.23 -1.27 2.49
N VAL A 28 6.69 -1.34 3.71
CA VAL A 28 5.83 -2.44 4.15
C VAL A 28 4.42 -1.93 4.36
N LEU A 29 3.47 -2.46 3.61
CA LEU A 29 2.07 -2.13 3.69
C LEU A 29 1.31 -3.10 4.59
N GLN A 30 0.46 -2.55 5.44
CA GLN A 30 -0.44 -3.32 6.29
C GLN A 30 -1.81 -3.42 5.62
N PHE A 31 -2.18 -4.59 5.13
CA PHE A 31 -3.47 -4.78 4.45
C PHE A 31 -4.48 -5.48 5.37
N ARG A 32 -5.68 -4.92 5.42
CA ARG A 32 -6.82 -5.45 6.18
C ARG A 32 -8.06 -5.37 5.31
N LEU A 33 -8.70 -6.52 5.09
CA LEU A 33 -9.93 -6.61 4.32
C LEU A 33 -11.10 -7.00 5.23
N PHE A 34 -12.19 -6.24 5.14
CA PHE A 34 -13.43 -6.50 5.87
C PHE A 34 -14.54 -6.80 4.85
N ALA A 35 -15.23 -7.93 5.00
CA ALA A 35 -16.47 -8.16 4.26
C ALA A 35 -17.61 -7.38 4.93
N ASN A 36 -18.63 -7.00 4.14
CA ASN A 36 -19.77 -6.16 4.55
C ASN A 36 -20.51 -6.62 5.83
N ASP A 37 -20.34 -7.87 6.24
CA ASP A 37 -21.10 -8.48 7.35
C ASP A 37 -20.28 -8.70 8.63
N GLY A 38 -19.13 -8.02 8.78
CA GLY A 38 -18.31 -8.09 10.00
C GLY A 38 -17.58 -9.43 10.20
N PHE A 39 -17.77 -10.40 9.31
CA PHE A 39 -16.90 -11.57 9.21
C PHE A 39 -15.58 -11.16 8.57
N ARG A 40 -14.51 -11.21 9.37
CA ARG A 40 -13.15 -11.25 8.83
C ARG A 40 -13.04 -12.50 7.99
N MET A 41 -13.05 -12.35 6.66
CA MET A 41 -12.70 -13.44 5.77
C MET A 41 -11.21 -13.70 5.91
N ILE A 42 -10.89 -14.52 6.91
CA ILE A 42 -9.61 -15.18 7.07
C ILE A 42 -9.82 -16.53 6.45
N ASP A 43 -9.58 -16.60 5.15
CA ASP A 43 -9.37 -17.89 4.50
C ASP A 43 -8.51 -17.72 3.25
N LEU A 44 -7.32 -17.12 3.42
CA LEU A 44 -6.34 -17.08 2.34
C LEU A 44 -4.94 -17.56 2.73
N VAL A 45 -4.66 -17.89 4.00
CA VAL A 45 -3.32 -18.42 4.38
C VAL A 45 -3.33 -19.33 5.62
N SER A 46 -4.47 -19.90 6.01
CA SER A 46 -4.55 -20.78 7.22
C SER A 46 -4.26 -22.25 6.92
N ASP A 47 -3.45 -22.57 5.90
CA ASP A 47 -3.13 -23.96 5.53
C ASP A 47 -1.97 -24.56 6.36
N GLU A 48 -1.47 -23.86 7.38
CA GLU A 48 -0.48 -24.41 8.30
C GLU A 48 -0.83 -24.12 9.77
N GLY A 49 -1.70 -24.96 10.34
CA GLY A 49 -1.69 -25.23 11.78
C GLY A 49 -2.66 -24.42 12.63
N GLY A 50 -3.80 -25.05 12.97
CA GLY A 50 -4.61 -24.86 14.18
C GLY A 50 -4.50 -23.52 14.92
N VAL A 51 -5.08 -22.45 14.38
CA VAL A 51 -5.12 -21.16 15.05
C VAL A 51 -6.35 -21.06 15.96
N ASN A 52 -6.11 -21.00 17.27
CA ASN A 52 -7.09 -20.70 18.31
C ASN A 52 -7.88 -19.41 17.98
N ALA A 53 -9.21 -19.47 18.05
CA ALA A 53 -10.17 -18.39 17.72
C ALA A 53 -9.94 -17.02 18.42
N ARG A 54 -9.06 -16.96 19.44
CA ARG A 54 -8.64 -15.69 20.08
C ARG A 54 -7.60 -14.89 19.29
N ASN A 55 -6.89 -15.50 18.33
CA ASN A 55 -5.88 -14.83 17.49
C ASN A 55 -6.44 -14.24 16.18
N LEU A 56 -7.73 -14.43 15.91
CA LEU A 56 -8.39 -13.95 14.69
C LEU A 56 -8.41 -12.40 14.59
N ASN A 57 -8.24 -11.68 15.72
CA ASN A 57 -8.07 -10.22 15.78
C ASN A 57 -6.71 -9.71 15.27
N ARG A 58 -5.75 -10.60 14.99
CA ARG A 58 -4.38 -10.24 14.63
C ARG A 58 -3.99 -10.58 13.20
N ILE A 59 -4.92 -10.97 12.34
CA ILE A 59 -4.60 -11.28 10.94
C ILE A 59 -4.51 -9.97 10.15
N THR A 60 -3.41 -9.31 10.44
CA THR A 60 -2.81 -8.27 9.65
C THR A 60 -1.85 -8.96 8.70
N PHE A 61 -2.06 -8.80 7.41
CA PHE A 61 -1.06 -9.20 6.43
C PHE A 61 -0.15 -8.01 6.14
N SER A 62 1.15 -8.25 6.24
CA SER A 62 2.18 -7.28 5.88
C SER A 62 2.71 -7.66 4.50
N PHE A 63 2.61 -6.75 3.55
CA PHE A 63 3.09 -6.92 2.18
C PHE A 63 4.23 -5.96 1.91
N LEU A 64 5.34 -6.47 1.36
CA LEU A 64 6.50 -5.66 1.01
C LEU A 64 6.32 -5.12 -0.41
N VAL A 65 6.61 -3.83 -0.60
CA VAL A 65 6.73 -3.20 -1.91
C VAL A 65 8.07 -3.59 -2.50
N GLU A 66 8.06 -4.37 -3.58
CA GLU A 66 9.24 -4.82 -4.29
C GLU A 66 10.03 -3.61 -4.88
N PHE A 67 11.26 -3.88 -5.33
CA PHE A 67 12.17 -2.86 -5.86
C PHE A 67 11.61 -2.14 -7.10
N ASP A 68 10.70 -2.79 -7.83
CA ASP A 68 10.02 -2.30 -9.02
C ASP A 68 8.76 -1.47 -8.66
N GLY A 69 8.45 -1.31 -7.37
CA GLY A 69 7.29 -0.57 -6.89
C GLY A 69 5.99 -1.37 -6.87
N LEU A 70 6.06 -2.67 -7.19
CA LEU A 70 4.92 -3.57 -7.18
C LEU A 70 4.75 -4.24 -5.82
N VAL A 71 3.51 -4.54 -5.46
CA VAL A 71 3.16 -5.36 -4.30
C VAL A 71 2.38 -6.57 -4.78
N GLU A 72 2.77 -7.75 -4.31
CA GLU A 72 2.03 -8.98 -4.56
C GLU A 72 0.92 -9.14 -3.52
N LEU A 73 -0.31 -8.86 -3.95
CA LEU A 73 -1.51 -8.96 -3.13
C LEU A 73 -2.30 -10.22 -3.48
N PRO A 74 -2.93 -10.87 -2.49
CA PRO A 74 -3.74 -12.05 -2.74
C PRO A 74 -4.97 -11.70 -3.60
N LEU A 75 -5.39 -12.63 -4.46
CA LEU A 75 -6.50 -12.49 -5.44
C LEU A 75 -6.23 -11.52 -6.60
N VAL A 76 -5.59 -10.38 -6.34
CA VAL A 76 -5.36 -9.32 -7.33
C VAL A 76 -4.00 -9.48 -8.03
N GLY A 77 -3.05 -10.19 -7.41
CA GLY A 77 -1.71 -10.40 -7.93
C GLY A 77 -0.81 -9.18 -7.74
N ARG A 78 0.11 -8.95 -8.67
CA ARG A 78 1.07 -7.84 -8.61
C ARG A 78 0.40 -6.52 -9.00
N VAL A 79 0.48 -5.52 -8.12
CA VAL A 79 -0.11 -4.19 -8.32
C VAL A 79 0.92 -3.12 -8.05
N ASN A 80 1.06 -2.17 -8.97
CA ASN A 80 1.96 -1.03 -8.78
C ASN A 80 1.33 -0.03 -7.81
N VAL A 81 2.00 0.20 -6.69
CA VAL A 81 1.57 1.15 -5.64
C VAL A 81 2.59 2.27 -5.41
N ALA A 82 3.76 2.20 -6.04
CA ALA A 82 4.81 3.20 -5.86
C ALA A 82 4.39 4.57 -6.43
N GLY A 83 4.70 5.62 -5.68
CA GLY A 83 4.34 7.00 -6.04
C GLY A 83 2.89 7.39 -5.73
N LEU A 84 2.03 6.43 -5.40
CA LEU A 84 0.68 6.67 -4.91
C LEU A 84 0.71 7.09 -3.45
N THR A 85 -0.21 7.95 -3.06
CA THR A 85 -0.55 8.18 -1.67
C THR A 85 -1.28 6.96 -1.10
N LEU A 86 -1.31 6.84 0.23
CA LEU A 86 -2.04 5.74 0.89
C LEU A 86 -3.52 5.70 0.47
N ARG A 87 -4.14 6.87 0.31
CA ARG A 87 -5.54 7.01 -0.09
C ARG A 87 -5.77 6.59 -1.55
N GLU A 88 -4.91 7.01 -2.46
CA GLU A 88 -4.99 6.59 -3.87
C GLU A 88 -4.79 5.08 -4.02
N ALA A 89 -3.84 4.52 -3.27
CA ALA A 89 -3.62 3.08 -3.23
C ALA A 89 -4.85 2.33 -2.68
N GLU A 90 -5.48 2.83 -1.61
CA GLU A 90 -6.70 2.25 -1.04
C GLU A 90 -7.84 2.20 -2.07
N PHE A 91 -8.18 3.32 -2.72
CA PHE A 91 -9.23 3.34 -3.76
C PHE A 91 -8.93 2.39 -4.91
N MET A 92 -7.69 2.36 -5.39
CA MET A 92 -7.29 1.46 -6.47
C MET A 92 -7.45 -0.01 -6.06
N LEU A 93 -7.10 -0.36 -4.82
CA LEU A 93 -7.24 -1.73 -4.33
C LEU A 93 -8.70 -2.10 -4.12
N GLU A 94 -9.52 -1.22 -3.56
CA GLU A 94 -10.97 -1.44 -3.42
C GLU A 94 -11.62 -1.77 -4.76
N GLU A 95 -11.38 -0.99 -5.81
CA GLU A 95 -11.92 -1.24 -7.16
C GLU A 95 -11.55 -2.62 -7.69
N ARG A 96 -10.29 -3.02 -7.50
CA ARG A 96 -9.81 -4.34 -7.94
C ARG A 96 -10.45 -5.47 -7.13
N TYR A 97 -10.59 -5.30 -5.82
CA TYR A 97 -11.19 -6.30 -4.93
C TYR A 97 -12.70 -6.44 -5.10
N ILE A 98 -13.43 -5.38 -5.47
CA ILE A 98 -14.89 -5.44 -5.75
C ILE A 98 -15.20 -6.50 -6.82
N THR A 99 -14.35 -6.66 -7.83
CA THR A 99 -14.55 -7.66 -8.89
C THR A 99 -14.53 -9.09 -8.36
N TYR A 100 -13.75 -9.35 -7.31
CA TYR A 100 -13.61 -10.68 -6.70
C TYR A 100 -14.59 -10.93 -5.57
N TYR A 101 -15.05 -9.87 -4.89
CA TYR A 101 -15.96 -9.95 -3.73
C TYR A 101 -17.43 -9.66 -4.04
N ASN A 102 -17.78 -9.22 -5.25
CA ASN A 102 -19.15 -9.23 -5.75
C ASN A 102 -19.58 -10.67 -6.06
N ARG A 103 -19.96 -11.43 -5.02
CA ARG A 103 -20.84 -12.58 -5.20
C ARG A 103 -22.12 -12.37 -4.35
N PRO A 104 -23.30 -12.62 -4.95
CA PRO A 104 -24.61 -12.29 -4.40
C PRO A 104 -24.91 -12.95 -3.06
#